data_AF-A0A920QCP8-F1
#
_entry.id   AF-A0A920QCP8-F1
#
_cell.length_a   1.000
_cell.length_b   1.000
_cell.length_c   1.000
_cell.angle_alpha   90.00
_cell.angle_beta   90.00
_cell.angle_gamma   90.00
#
_symmetry.space_group_name_H-M   'P 1'
#
loop_
_entity.id
_entity.type
_entity.pdbx_description
1 polymer ?
#
loop_
_entity_poly.entity_id
_entity_poly.type
_entity_poly.pdbx_seq_one_letter_code
_entity_poly.pdbx_strand_id
1 'polypeptide(L)'
;MGKRQPKVFSNLENLNIPSVCAINGFALGGGFELCLACTYRVASTEAKIGFPEVKLGLLPGFGGTARLPRLIGADNAIEWIAGGKDNNPENALKAGAVDSVVEPEILRDASLDLLAKAIRGN
;
A
#
# COMPACT_ATOMS: atom_id res chain seq x y z
N MET A 1 26.54 -6.82 1.13
CA MET A 1 25.38 -7.66 0.73
C MET A 1 24.09 -6.92 1.09
N GLY A 2 23.20 -6.44 0.24
CA GLY A 2 23.24 -5.92 -1.13
C GLY A 2 22.30 -4.69 -1.16
N LYS A 3 22.67 -3.61 -1.86
CA LYS A 3 21.85 -2.39 -1.98
C LYS A 3 20.62 -2.70 -2.85
N ARG A 4 19.43 -2.95 -2.28
CA ARG A 4 18.28 -3.47 -3.07
C ARG A 4 16.90 -2.86 -2.83
N GLN A 5 16.76 -1.79 -2.04
CA GLN A 5 15.58 -0.91 -2.14
C GLN A 5 16.03 0.51 -2.47
N PRO A 6 15.27 1.28 -3.29
CA PRO A 6 15.48 2.70 -3.41
C PRO A 6 15.42 3.32 -2.02
N LYS A 7 16.50 3.99 -1.59
CA LYS A 7 16.62 4.58 -0.24
C LYS A 7 15.41 5.45 0.13
N VAL A 8 14.74 6.03 -0.86
CA VAL A 8 13.53 6.85 -0.67
C VAL A 8 12.38 6.10 0.03
N PHE A 9 12.16 4.81 -0.25
CA PHE A 9 11.08 4.03 0.38
C PHE A 9 11.40 3.78 1.85
N SER A 10 12.63 3.38 2.15
CA SER A 10 13.08 3.21 3.53
C SER A 10 13.10 4.54 4.28
N ASN A 11 13.46 5.65 3.64
CA ASN A 11 13.42 6.97 4.28
C ASN A 11 11.98 7.39 4.62
N LEU A 12 11.02 7.10 3.73
CA LEU A 12 9.59 7.36 3.97
C LEU A 12 9.05 6.51 5.14
N GLU A 13 9.37 5.22 5.15
CA GLU A 13 8.99 4.28 6.22
C GLU A 13 9.59 4.68 7.58
N ASN A 14 10.79 5.27 7.59
CA ASN A 14 11.49 5.67 8.82
C ASN A 14 11.24 7.15 9.22
N LEU A 15 10.21 7.80 8.68
CA LEU A 15 9.84 9.14 9.16
C LEU A 15 9.41 9.08 10.63
N ASN A 16 9.85 10.07 11.42
CA ASN A 16 9.43 10.25 12.82
C ASN A 16 8.02 10.84 12.96
N ILE A 17 7.27 10.91 11.87
CA ILE A 17 5.91 11.44 11.79
C ILE A 17 5.05 10.47 10.98
N PRO A 18 3.74 10.36 11.27
CA PRO A 18 2.87 9.49 10.50
C PRO A 18 2.71 9.99 9.06
N SER A 19 2.47 9.07 8.15
CA SER A 19 2.16 9.34 6.74
C SER A 19 0.90 8.60 6.32
N VAL A 20 0.09 9.25 5.47
CA VAL A 20 -1.12 8.65 4.87
C VAL A 20 -1.01 8.72 3.36
N CYS A 21 -1.17 7.57 2.69
CA CYS A 21 -1.26 7.49 1.24
C CYS A 21 -2.73 7.58 0.80
N ALA A 22 -3.05 8.58 -0.02
CA ALA A 22 -4.35 8.67 -0.70
C ALA A 22 -4.27 8.00 -2.08
N ILE A 23 -4.89 6.84 -2.24
CA ILE A 23 -4.83 6.02 -3.46
C ILE A 23 -6.05 6.35 -4.32
N ASN A 24 -5.88 7.22 -5.33
CA ASN A 24 -6.96 7.73 -6.16
C ASN A 24 -7.24 6.91 -7.43
N GLY A 25 -6.58 5.77 -7.61
CA GLY A 25 -6.68 4.99 -8.84
C GLY A 25 -5.72 3.80 -8.84
N PHE A 26 -5.01 3.60 -9.94
CA PHE A 26 -4.04 2.51 -10.07
C PHE A 26 -2.82 2.73 -9.17
N ALA A 27 -2.59 1.82 -8.23
CA ALA A 27 -1.33 1.68 -7.51
C ALA A 27 -0.84 0.25 -7.70
N LEU A 28 -0.07 0.02 -8.76
CA LEU A 28 0.43 -1.30 -9.16
C LEU A 28 1.96 -1.35 -9.06
N GLY A 29 2.47 -2.52 -8.66
CA GLY A 29 3.90 -2.79 -8.51
C GLY A 29 4.60 -1.77 -7.61
N GLY A 30 5.62 -1.08 -8.11
CA GLY A 30 6.35 -0.06 -7.35
C GLY A 30 5.46 1.07 -6.79
N GLY A 31 4.34 1.38 -7.45
CA GLY A 31 3.34 2.33 -6.92
C GLY A 31 2.66 1.79 -5.65
N PHE A 32 2.32 0.49 -5.64
CA PHE A 32 1.79 -0.14 -4.42
C PHE A 32 2.87 -0.29 -3.34
N GLU A 33 4.11 -0.60 -3.73
CA GLU A 33 5.23 -0.66 -2.78
C GLU A 33 5.46 0.69 -2.08
N LEU A 34 5.14 1.82 -2.75
CA LEU A 34 5.21 3.15 -2.16
C LEU A 34 4.08 3.34 -1.14
N CYS A 35 2.86 2.95 -1.49
CA CYS A 35 1.73 2.96 -0.56
C CYS A 35 2.02 2.14 0.71
N LEU A 36 2.68 1.00 0.55
CA LEU A 36 3.07 0.12 1.66
C LEU A 36 4.19 0.71 2.54
N ALA A 37 4.98 1.66 2.02
CA ALA A 37 5.99 2.36 2.81
C ALA A 37 5.39 3.49 3.68
N CYS A 38 4.15 3.93 3.40
CA CYS A 38 3.43 4.85 4.28
C CYS A 38 2.91 4.16 5.54
N THR A 39 2.61 4.93 6.58
CA THR A 39 2.01 4.42 7.82
C THR A 39 0.59 3.89 7.56
N TYR A 40 -0.25 4.69 6.90
CA TYR A 40 -1.64 4.36 6.57
C TYR A 40 -1.95 4.58 5.09
N ARG A 41 -3.05 3.98 4.61
CA ARG A 41 -3.53 4.00 3.23
C ARG A 41 -5.05 4.18 3.21
N VAL A 42 -5.53 5.18 2.49
CA VAL A 42 -6.96 5.37 2.17
C VAL A 42 -7.11 5.21 0.66
N ALA A 43 -8.03 4.36 0.22
CA ALA A 43 -8.27 4.09 -1.18
C ALA A 43 -9.60 4.69 -1.66
N SER A 44 -9.60 5.17 -2.91
CA SER A 44 -10.82 5.43 -3.66
C SER A 44 -11.54 4.12 -3.99
N THR A 45 -12.87 4.13 -4.11
CA THR A 45 -13.67 3.04 -4.70
C THR A 45 -13.24 2.69 -6.13
N GLU A 46 -12.56 3.61 -6.83
CA GLU A 46 -12.02 3.42 -8.18
C GLU A 46 -10.60 2.82 -8.20
N ALA A 47 -9.97 2.62 -7.04
CA ALA A 47 -8.58 2.17 -6.99
C ALA A 47 -8.40 0.72 -7.47
N LYS A 48 -7.21 0.43 -8.01
CA LYS A 48 -6.77 -0.94 -8.31
C LYS A 48 -5.36 -1.13 -7.80
N ILE A 49 -5.17 -2.14 -6.96
CA ILE A 49 -3.89 -2.37 -6.28
C ILE A 49 -3.36 -3.79 -6.44
N GLY A 50 -2.05 -3.96 -6.48
CA GLY A 50 -1.45 -5.29 -6.58
C GLY A 50 -0.07 -5.29 -7.23
N PHE A 51 0.39 -6.49 -7.58
CA PHE A 51 1.75 -6.76 -8.03
C PHE A 51 1.79 -7.48 -9.39
N PRO A 52 1.72 -6.77 -10.53
CA PRO A 52 1.76 -7.40 -11.84
C PRO A 52 3.14 -7.95 -12.25
N GLU A 53 4.19 -7.77 -11.44
CA GLU A 53 5.59 -8.09 -11.73
C GLU A 53 5.83 -9.54 -12.17
N VAL A 54 5.09 -10.49 -11.58
CA VAL A 54 5.23 -11.92 -11.91
C VAL A 54 4.86 -12.23 -13.37
N LYS A 55 4.01 -11.41 -13.99
CA LYS A 55 3.68 -11.52 -15.43
C LYS A 55 4.88 -11.20 -16.32
N LEU A 56 5.88 -10.51 -15.78
CA LEU A 56 7.15 -10.16 -16.44
C LEU A 56 8.31 -11.05 -15.97
N GLY A 57 8.04 -12.10 -15.18
CA GLY A 57 9.08 -12.95 -14.58
C GLY A 57 9.86 -12.27 -13.45
N LEU A 58 9.28 -11.25 -12.81
CA LEU A 58 9.88 -10.47 -11.73
C LEU A 58 9.12 -10.63 -10.42
N LEU A 59 9.71 -10.15 -9.32
CA LEU A 59 9.07 -10.04 -8.01
C LEU A 59 9.13 -8.58 -7.52
N PRO A 60 8.23 -8.17 -6.61
CA PRO A 60 8.26 -6.83 -6.00
C PRO A 60 9.57 -6.62 -5.25
N GLY A 61 10.38 -5.67 -5.74
CA GLY A 61 11.76 -5.47 -5.33
C GLY A 61 11.97 -4.33 -4.35
N PHE A 62 11.00 -3.42 -4.20
CA PHE A 62 11.11 -2.22 -3.36
C PHE A 62 10.47 -2.38 -1.98
N GLY A 63 10.13 -3.61 -1.62
CA GLY A 63 9.72 -4.02 -0.28
C GLY A 63 8.34 -4.63 -0.17
N GLY A 64 7.61 -4.79 -1.26
CA GLY A 64 6.29 -5.44 -1.30
C GLY A 64 6.33 -6.85 -0.70
N THR A 65 7.36 -7.63 -0.98
CA THR A 65 7.58 -8.98 -0.41
C THR A 65 7.84 -9.00 1.10
N ALA A 66 8.14 -7.85 1.71
CA ALA A 66 8.39 -7.74 3.15
C ALA A 66 7.28 -6.98 3.89
N ARG A 67 6.74 -5.91 3.30
CA ARG A 67 5.72 -5.05 3.94
C ARG A 67 4.32 -5.64 3.85
N LEU A 68 3.93 -6.18 2.70
CA LEU A 68 2.58 -6.71 2.53
C LEU A 68 2.28 -7.88 3.49
N PRO A 69 3.16 -8.89 3.67
CA PRO A 69 2.90 -9.97 4.62
C PRO A 69 2.70 -9.51 6.07
N ARG A 70 3.27 -8.36 6.45
CA ARG A 70 3.09 -7.78 7.80
C ARG A 70 1.71 -7.14 7.98
N LEU A 71 1.07 -6.72 6.89
CA LEU A 71 -0.28 -6.14 6.92
C LEU A 71 -1.37 -7.20 6.77
N ILE A 72 -1.23 -8.11 5.81
CA ILE A 72 -2.32 -9.01 5.41
C ILE A 72 -2.06 -10.48 5.72
N GLY A 73 -0.95 -10.79 6.39
CA GLY A 73 -0.49 -12.16 6.62
C GLY A 73 0.24 -12.76 5.41
N ALA A 74 1.08 -13.77 5.66
CA ALA A 74 1.93 -14.37 4.65
C ALA A 74 1.13 -15.06 3.54
N ASP A 75 0.08 -15.82 3.87
CA ASP A 75 -0.70 -16.60 2.92
C ASP A 75 -1.38 -15.70 1.88
N ASN A 76 -2.13 -14.69 2.33
CA ASN A 76 -2.75 -13.71 1.45
C ASN A 76 -1.72 -12.96 0.61
N ALA A 77 -0.59 -12.58 1.22
CA ALA A 77 0.45 -11.84 0.51
C ALA A 77 1.11 -12.68 -0.59
N ILE A 78 1.36 -13.97 -0.35
CA ILE A 78 1.87 -14.89 -1.36
C ILE A 78 0.87 -15.01 -2.51
N GLU A 79 -0.43 -15.15 -2.23
CA GLU A 79 -1.45 -15.19 -3.28
C GLU A 79 -1.45 -13.92 -4.14
N TRP A 80 -1.38 -12.74 -3.50
CA TRP A 80 -1.37 -11.47 -4.21
C TRP A 80 -0.12 -11.29 -5.07
N ILE A 81 1.05 -11.62 -4.52
CA ILE A 81 2.35 -11.46 -5.19
C ILE A 81 2.52 -12.49 -6.31
N ALA A 82 2.28 -13.78 -6.02
CA ALA A 82 2.47 -14.86 -6.98
C ALA A 82 1.34 -14.95 -8.02
N GLY A 83 0.12 -14.55 -7.64
CA GLY A 83 -1.04 -14.57 -8.53
C GLY A 83 -1.05 -13.42 -9.55
N GLY A 84 -0.36 -12.31 -9.26
CA GLY A 84 -0.21 -11.17 -10.18
C GLY A 84 -1.52 -10.49 -10.55
N LYS A 85 -2.58 -10.68 -9.75
CA LYS A 85 -3.89 -10.10 -9.99
C LYS A 85 -3.98 -8.72 -9.33
N ASP A 86 -4.72 -7.83 -9.99
CA ASP A 86 -5.13 -6.58 -9.37
C ASP A 86 -6.30 -6.87 -8.42
N ASN A 87 -6.31 -6.19 -7.28
CA ASN A 87 -7.34 -6.28 -6.26
C ASN A 87 -8.15 -4.99 -6.25
N ASN A 88 -9.47 -5.15 -6.14
CA ASN A 88 -10.36 -4.03 -5.92
C ASN A 88 -10.22 -3.49 -4.47
N PRO A 89 -10.69 -2.26 -4.20
CA PRO A 89 -10.50 -1.60 -2.90
C PRO A 89 -11.19 -2.33 -1.76
N GLU A 90 -12.36 -2.93 -2.01
CA GLU A 90 -13.10 -3.69 -0.99
C GLU A 90 -12.33 -4.93 -0.51
N ASN A 91 -11.74 -5.68 -1.44
CA ASN A 91 -10.90 -6.84 -1.13
C ASN A 91 -9.63 -6.39 -0.39
N ALA A 92 -9.06 -5.25 -0.80
CA ALA A 92 -7.92 -4.67 -0.11
C ALA A 92 -8.22 -4.29 1.34
N LEU A 93 -9.38 -3.69 1.58
CA LEU A 93 -9.83 -3.34 2.92
C LEU A 93 -10.05 -4.59 3.77
N LYS A 94 -10.76 -5.59 3.23
CA LYS A 94 -11.00 -6.87 3.92
C LYS A 94 -9.71 -7.59 4.28
N ALA A 95 -8.70 -7.53 3.41
CA ALA A 95 -7.39 -8.14 3.66
C ALA A 95 -6.53 -7.34 4.65
N GLY A 96 -6.81 -6.06 4.87
CA GLY A 96 -5.96 -5.14 5.64
C GLY A 96 -4.84 -4.48 4.84
N ALA A 97 -4.88 -4.57 3.50
CA ALA A 97 -3.91 -3.92 2.62
C ALA A 97 -4.11 -2.40 2.54
N VAL A 98 -5.32 -1.91 2.86
CA VAL A 98 -5.66 -0.50 3.04
C VAL A 98 -6.48 -0.34 4.31
N ASP A 99 -6.47 0.85 4.88
CA ASP A 99 -7.09 1.15 6.17
C ASP A 99 -8.52 1.71 6.03
N SER A 100 -8.85 2.28 4.86
CA SER A 100 -10.20 2.76 4.54
C SER A 100 -10.43 2.80 3.04
N VAL A 101 -11.70 2.69 2.63
CA VAL A 101 -12.17 2.90 1.25
C VAL A 101 -13.27 3.95 1.26
N VAL A 102 -13.18 4.93 0.37
CA VAL A 102 -14.11 6.06 0.28
C VAL A 102 -14.35 6.44 -1.18
N GLU A 103 -15.40 7.21 -1.45
CA GLU A 103 -15.63 7.74 -2.80
C GLU A 103 -14.55 8.76 -3.21
N PRO A 104 -14.23 8.89 -4.51
CA PRO A 104 -13.16 9.76 -5.00
C PRO A 104 -13.24 11.19 -4.50
N GLU A 105 -14.46 11.74 -4.38
CA GLU A 105 -14.72 13.14 -4.03
C GLU A 105 -14.26 13.48 -2.60
N ILE A 106 -14.30 12.51 -1.69
CA ILE A 106 -13.94 12.70 -0.28
C ILE A 106 -12.59 12.10 0.08
N LEU A 107 -11.88 11.49 -0.88
CA LEU A 107 -10.61 10.80 -0.64
C LEU A 107 -9.58 11.68 0.05
N ARG A 108 -9.44 12.92 -0.41
CA ARG A 108 -8.48 13.87 0.14
C ARG A 108 -8.81 14.20 1.59
N ASP A 109 -10.06 14.54 1.87
CA ASP A 109 -10.50 14.97 3.19
C ASP A 109 -10.43 13.82 4.20
N ALA A 110 -10.84 12.60 3.79
CA ALA A 110 -10.71 11.40 4.61
C ALA A 110 -9.23 11.09 4.94
N SER A 111 -8.33 11.25 3.98
CA SER A 111 -6.89 11.03 4.19
C SER A 111 -6.27 12.06 5.15
N LEU A 112 -6.69 13.32 5.06
CA LEU A 112 -6.24 14.38 5.97
C LEU A 112 -6.80 14.20 7.38
N ASP A 113 -8.06 13.78 7.52
CA ASP A 113 -8.66 13.45 8.80
C ASP A 113 -7.92 12.29 9.48
N LEU A 114 -7.62 11.22 8.75
CA LEU A 114 -6.82 10.11 9.26
C LEU A 114 -5.41 10.55 9.68
N LEU A 115 -4.77 11.41 8.90
CA LEU A 115 -3.46 11.97 9.27
C LEU A 115 -3.54 12.79 10.56
N ALA A 116 -4.58 13.63 10.70
CA ALA A 116 -4.79 14.43 11.90
C ALA A 116 -5.06 13.56 13.15
N LYS A 117 -5.78 12.43 13.00
CA LYS A 117 -5.97 11.44 14.07
C LYS A 117 -4.64 10.78 14.47
N ALA A 118 -3.87 10.33 13.48
CA ALA A 118 -2.55 9.73 13.71
C ALA A 118 -1.58 10.67 14.42
N ILE A 119 -1.56 11.96 14.06
CA ILE A 119 -0.73 12.99 14.74
C ILE A 119 -1.12 13.15 16.21
N ARG A 120 -2.40 12.99 16.55
CA ARG A 120 -2.89 13.05 17.93
C ARG A 120 -2.70 11.75 18.72
N GLY A 121 -2.31 10.65 18.06
CA GLY A 121 -2.15 9.34 18.68
C GLY A 121 -3.47 8.57 18.86
N ASN A 122 -4.50 8.88 18.05
CA ASN A 122 -5.81 8.23 18.05
C ASN A 122 -6.05 7.41 16.79
#